data_AF-A0A8T7EKS8-F1
#
_entry.id   AF-A0A8T7EKS8-F1
#
_cell.length_a   1.000
_cell.length_b   1.000
_cell.length_c   1.000
_cell.angle_alpha   90.00
_cell.angle_beta   90.00
_cell.angle_gamma   90.00
#
_symmetry.space_group_name_H-M   'P 1'
#
loop_
_entity.id
_entity.type
_entity.pdbx_description
1 polymer ?
#
loop_
_entity_poly.entity_id
_entity_poly.type
_entity_poly.pdbx_seq_one_letter_code
_entity_poly.pdbx_strand_id
1 'polypeptide(L)'
;MTRRPQRSRPRGCLPRKTSSALERYCLRRLIEQPAWVYAANQRLRTLSEDNAALSDGPLCDLTEEDFLDSTHRSIWSAIREALHSAQAEPGTHIEARLDADSVDVLIGLRVSDAAHVRASIKERLDGDAAVLWDELSKRAAPAFDAKEDLVVAVLRLRAARISRDRESLTVLLAESESDGGETRRLMVSLNVLAQAVRQLDAELSRRIR
;
A
#
# COMPACT_ATOMS: atom_id res chain seq x y z
N MET A 1 42.81 -0.09 14.79
CA MET A 1 41.74 0.82 14.32
C MET A 1 41.24 0.33 12.97
N THR A 2 40.08 -0.31 12.91
CA THR A 2 39.44 -0.71 11.64
C THR A 2 37.93 -0.56 11.81
N ARG A 3 37.41 0.60 11.42
CA ARG A 3 35.98 0.90 11.38
C ARG A 3 35.34 0.02 10.30
N ARG A 4 34.49 -0.93 10.70
CA ARG A 4 33.55 -1.60 9.79
C ARG A 4 32.57 -0.55 9.24
N PRO A 5 32.27 -0.52 7.93
CA PRO A 5 31.22 0.31 7.40
C PRO A 5 29.88 -0.24 7.90
N GLN A 6 29.17 0.55 8.71
CA GLN A 6 27.77 0.29 9.03
C GLN A 6 26.96 0.43 7.75
N ARG A 7 26.49 -0.69 7.21
CA ARG A 7 25.46 -0.71 6.17
C ARG A 7 24.17 -0.17 6.80
N SER A 8 23.84 1.09 6.54
CA SER A 8 22.52 1.64 6.82
C SER A 8 21.51 0.82 6.02
N ARG A 9 20.67 0.04 6.71
CA ARG A 9 19.53 -0.65 6.10
C ARG A 9 18.67 0.40 5.38
N PRO A 10 18.25 0.17 4.12
CA PRO A 10 17.26 1.04 3.50
C PRO A 10 15.98 0.96 4.35
N ARG A 11 15.57 2.08 4.91
CA ARG A 11 14.25 2.23 5.51
C ARG A 11 13.26 2.22 4.35
N GLY A 12 12.49 1.13 4.19
CA GLY A 12 11.36 1.14 3.26
C GLY A 12 10.97 -0.19 2.61
N CYS A 13 11.84 -1.20 2.57
CA CYS A 13 11.46 -2.49 1.97
C CYS A 13 10.70 -3.34 3.00
N LEU A 14 9.37 -3.27 2.99
CA LEU A 14 8.55 -4.19 3.77
C LEU A 14 8.82 -5.61 3.27
N PRO A 15 9.12 -6.59 4.15
CA PRO A 15 9.32 -7.95 3.73
C PRO A 15 8.05 -8.46 3.04
N ARG A 16 8.19 -9.27 1.99
CA ARG A 16 7.09 -9.75 1.12
C ARG A 16 5.89 -10.31 1.90
N LYS A 17 6.13 -10.95 3.06
CA LYS A 17 5.10 -11.46 3.97
C LYS A 17 4.27 -10.33 4.63
N THR A 18 4.91 -9.22 4.99
CA THR A 18 4.25 -8.04 5.56
C THR A 18 3.44 -7.29 4.50
N SER A 19 3.95 -7.19 3.28
CA SER A 19 3.21 -6.61 2.15
C SER A 19 1.94 -7.40 1.84
N SER A 20 2.01 -8.73 1.79
CA SER A 20 0.85 -9.59 1.57
C SER A 20 -0.23 -9.43 2.66
N ALA A 21 0.15 -9.33 3.93
CA ALA A 21 -0.81 -9.11 5.03
C ALA A 21 -1.50 -7.74 4.92
N LEU A 22 -0.74 -6.70 4.54
CA LEU A 22 -1.25 -5.34 4.35
C LEU A 22 -2.21 -5.25 3.15
N GLU A 23 -1.87 -5.91 2.05
CA GLU A 23 -2.74 -6.01 0.86
C GLU A 23 -4.07 -6.68 1.20
N ARG A 24 -4.03 -7.83 1.89
CA ARG A 24 -5.24 -8.53 2.37
C ARG A 24 -6.09 -7.65 3.27
N TYR A 25 -5.46 -6.88 4.18
CA TYR A 25 -6.17 -5.95 5.05
C TYR A 25 -6.90 -4.88 4.23
N CYS A 26 -6.21 -4.25 3.26
CA CYS A 26 -6.80 -3.23 2.41
C CYS A 26 -7.97 -3.78 1.60
N LEU A 27 -7.76 -4.92 0.92
CA LEU A 27 -8.81 -5.55 0.11
C LEU A 27 -10.03 -5.91 0.94
N ARG A 28 -9.85 -6.47 2.15
CA ARG A 28 -10.99 -6.81 3.01
C ARG A 28 -11.84 -5.59 3.34
N ARG A 29 -11.21 -4.47 3.75
CA ARG A 29 -11.94 -3.23 4.03
C ARG A 29 -12.61 -2.64 2.79
N LEU A 30 -11.97 -2.77 1.63
CA LEU A 30 -12.51 -2.29 0.36
C LEU A 30 -13.61 -3.20 -0.20
N ILE A 31 -13.66 -4.47 0.18
CA ILE A 31 -14.79 -5.37 -0.11
C ILE A 31 -15.98 -4.99 0.78
N GLU A 32 -15.74 -4.75 2.07
CA GLU A 32 -16.79 -4.33 3.02
C GLU A 32 -17.36 -2.94 2.65
N GLN A 33 -16.49 -1.98 2.35
CA GLN A 33 -16.88 -0.61 2.07
C GLN A 33 -16.02 0.00 0.93
N PRO A 34 -16.37 -0.30 -0.34
CA PRO A 34 -15.60 0.14 -1.50
C PRO A 34 -15.38 1.66 -1.57
N ALA A 35 -16.38 2.45 -1.17
CA ALA A 35 -16.33 3.91 -1.22
C ALA A 35 -15.24 4.53 -0.33
N TRP A 36 -14.67 3.79 0.62
CA TRP A 36 -13.56 4.30 1.43
C TRP A 36 -12.28 4.54 0.64
N VAL A 37 -12.13 3.94 -0.56
CA VAL A 37 -11.01 4.28 -1.45
C VAL A 37 -10.94 5.77 -1.75
N TYR A 38 -12.09 6.45 -1.86
CA TYR A 38 -12.12 7.90 -2.14
C TYR A 38 -11.43 8.71 -1.05
N ALA A 39 -11.52 8.28 0.22
CA ALA A 39 -10.82 8.95 1.31
C ALA A 39 -9.30 8.75 1.23
N ALA A 40 -8.86 7.54 0.84
CA ALA A 40 -7.45 7.26 0.63
C ALA A 40 -6.89 8.04 -0.57
N ASN A 41 -7.60 8.07 -1.70
CA ASN A 41 -7.21 8.83 -2.89
C ASN A 41 -7.19 10.33 -2.61
N GLN A 42 -8.20 10.86 -1.90
CA GLN A 42 -8.20 12.25 -1.48
C GLN A 42 -6.97 12.60 -0.64
N ARG A 43 -6.54 11.67 0.24
CA ARG A 43 -5.33 11.87 1.04
C ARG A 43 -4.09 11.90 0.17
N LEU A 44 -3.94 10.97 -0.77
CA LEU A 44 -2.81 10.95 -1.72
C LEU A 44 -2.71 12.24 -2.53
N ARG A 45 -3.84 12.74 -3.05
CA ARG A 45 -3.91 14.03 -3.77
C ARG A 45 -3.61 15.23 -2.86
N THR A 46 -4.01 15.19 -1.60
CA THR A 46 -3.66 16.27 -0.66
C THR A 46 -2.15 16.34 -0.43
N LEU A 47 -1.48 15.18 -0.40
CA LEU A 47 -0.02 15.11 -0.23
C LEU A 47 0.77 15.59 -1.46
N SER A 48 0.14 15.69 -2.64
CA SER A 48 0.83 16.24 -3.80
C SER A 48 0.94 17.77 -3.76
N GLU A 49 0.22 18.47 -2.87
CA GLU A 49 0.29 19.94 -2.70
C GLU A 49 0.24 20.69 -4.06
N ASP A 50 -0.69 20.30 -4.94
CA ASP A 50 -0.85 20.83 -6.32
C ASP A 50 0.35 20.62 -7.27
N ASN A 51 1.35 19.81 -6.89
CA ASN A 51 2.43 19.43 -7.77
C ASN A 51 1.98 18.32 -8.73
N ALA A 52 1.78 18.69 -10.01
CA ALA A 52 1.36 17.78 -11.07
C ALA A 52 2.28 16.54 -11.22
N ALA A 53 3.60 16.70 -11.05
CA ALA A 53 4.54 15.59 -11.14
C ALA A 53 4.33 14.55 -10.02
N LEU A 54 3.81 14.98 -8.87
CA LEU A 54 3.44 14.08 -7.77
C LEU A 54 2.04 13.49 -7.96
N SER A 55 1.05 14.30 -8.32
CA SER A 55 -0.35 13.85 -8.48
C SER A 55 -0.53 12.88 -9.65
N ASP A 56 0.16 13.14 -10.76
CA ASP A 56 0.04 12.32 -11.98
C ASP A 56 1.03 11.14 -11.96
N GLY A 57 1.98 11.18 -11.02
CA GLY A 57 3.00 10.17 -10.83
C GLY A 57 2.79 9.37 -9.52
N PRO A 58 3.73 9.41 -8.57
CA PRO A 58 3.74 8.50 -7.44
C PRO A 58 2.60 8.69 -6.43
N LEU A 59 1.98 9.86 -6.36
CA LEU A 59 0.85 10.15 -5.45
C LEU A 59 -0.50 10.17 -6.19
N CYS A 60 -0.57 9.52 -7.35
CA CYS A 60 -1.83 9.27 -8.02
C CYS A 60 -2.74 8.34 -7.19
N ASP A 61 -4.00 8.23 -7.61
CA ASP A 61 -4.98 7.33 -7.02
C ASP A 61 -4.49 5.88 -6.90
N LEU A 62 -5.06 5.11 -5.97
CA LEU A 62 -4.73 3.70 -5.75
C LEU A 62 -4.89 2.88 -7.05
N THR A 63 -3.82 2.19 -7.47
CA THR A 63 -3.78 1.38 -8.69
C THR A 63 -3.46 -0.07 -8.39
N GLU A 64 -3.60 -0.94 -9.38
CA GLU A 64 -3.22 -2.35 -9.29
C GLU A 64 -1.72 -2.53 -8.96
N GLU A 65 -0.87 -1.59 -9.36
CA GLU A 65 0.59 -1.66 -9.14
C GLU A 65 0.99 -1.52 -7.66
N ASP A 66 0.08 -1.04 -6.81
CA ASP A 66 0.27 -1.01 -5.36
C ASP A 66 0.33 -2.41 -4.76
N PHE A 67 -0.38 -3.37 -5.36
CA PHE A 67 -0.45 -4.75 -4.93
C PHE A 67 0.67 -5.57 -5.59
N LEU A 68 1.35 -6.42 -4.84
CA LEU A 68 2.38 -7.33 -5.36
C LEU A 68 1.79 -8.64 -5.86
N ASP A 69 0.75 -9.13 -5.20
CA ASP A 69 0.11 -10.39 -5.53
C ASP A 69 -0.84 -10.21 -6.72
N SER A 70 -0.71 -11.04 -7.76
CA SER A 70 -1.50 -10.93 -8.98
C SER A 70 -2.99 -11.15 -8.73
N THR A 71 -3.36 -12.05 -7.80
CA THR A 71 -4.75 -12.28 -7.43
C THR A 71 -5.31 -11.06 -6.70
N HIS A 72 -4.54 -10.43 -5.82
CA HIS A 72 -4.94 -9.18 -5.18
C HIS A 72 -5.13 -8.03 -6.20
N ARG A 73 -4.29 -7.96 -7.24
CA ARG A 73 -4.47 -6.99 -8.35
C ARG A 73 -5.80 -7.20 -9.06
N SER A 74 -6.13 -8.45 -9.41
CA SER A 74 -7.39 -8.80 -10.07
C SER A 74 -8.59 -8.43 -9.21
N ILE A 75 -8.54 -8.74 -7.91
CA ILE A 75 -9.59 -8.37 -6.95
C ILE A 75 -9.75 -6.86 -6.86
N TRP A 76 -8.66 -6.09 -6.75
CA TRP A 76 -8.73 -4.62 -6.72
C TRP A 76 -9.33 -4.06 -8.01
N SER A 77 -8.91 -4.58 -9.17
CA SER A 77 -9.44 -4.17 -10.47
C SER A 77 -10.95 -4.37 -10.55
N ALA A 78 -11.44 -5.53 -10.10
CA ALA A 78 -12.88 -5.84 -10.04
C ALA A 78 -13.66 -4.92 -9.08
N ILE A 79 -13.10 -4.61 -7.90
CA ILE A 79 -13.70 -3.66 -6.94
C ILE A 79 -13.77 -2.25 -7.56
N ARG A 80 -12.68 -1.80 -8.20
CA ARG A 80 -12.63 -0.48 -8.82
C ARG A 80 -13.66 -0.35 -9.94
N GLU A 81 -13.83 -1.37 -10.77
CA GLU A 81 -14.86 -1.34 -11.81
C GLU A 81 -16.28 -1.35 -11.24
N ALA A 82 -16.54 -2.16 -10.21
CA ALA A 82 -17.83 -2.18 -9.52
C ALA A 82 -18.19 -0.81 -8.94
N LEU A 83 -17.21 -0.05 -8.45
CA LEU A 83 -17.38 1.34 -7.97
C LEU A 83 -17.81 2.33 -9.07
N HIS A 84 -17.41 2.11 -10.32
CA HIS A 84 -17.77 2.97 -11.45
C HIS A 84 -19.03 2.48 -12.18
N SER A 85 -19.44 1.22 -11.96
CA SER A 85 -20.65 0.65 -12.53
C SER A 85 -21.87 1.08 -11.71
N ALA A 86 -22.68 1.99 -12.25
CA ALA A 86 -23.88 2.50 -11.58
C ALA A 86 -25.02 1.47 -11.45
N GLN A 87 -24.89 0.25 -12.00
CA GLN A 87 -26.02 -0.66 -12.22
C GLN A 87 -25.93 -2.04 -11.55
N ALA A 88 -24.85 -2.38 -10.85
CA ALA A 88 -24.69 -3.72 -10.27
C ALA A 88 -24.49 -3.69 -8.77
N GLU A 89 -25.08 -4.67 -8.06
CA GLU A 89 -24.69 -4.94 -6.67
C GLU A 89 -23.19 -5.31 -6.63
N PRO A 90 -22.36 -4.58 -5.86
CA PRO A 90 -20.90 -4.70 -5.94
C PRO A 90 -20.38 -6.13 -5.74
N GLY A 91 -21.01 -6.92 -4.86
CA GLY A 91 -20.59 -8.29 -4.58
C GLY A 91 -20.70 -9.22 -5.79
N THR A 92 -21.85 -9.22 -6.46
CA THR A 92 -22.13 -10.08 -7.63
C THR A 92 -21.29 -9.68 -8.84
N HIS A 93 -21.02 -8.38 -9.01
CA HIS A 93 -20.17 -7.88 -10.08
C HIS A 93 -18.70 -8.26 -9.90
N ILE A 94 -18.19 -8.24 -8.67
CA ILE A 94 -16.80 -8.62 -8.38
C ILE A 94 -16.59 -10.11 -8.69
N GLU A 95 -17.49 -10.98 -8.23
CA GLU A 95 -17.36 -12.44 -8.43
C GLU A 95 -17.45 -12.86 -9.90
N ALA A 96 -18.35 -12.24 -10.68
CA ALA A 96 -18.55 -12.58 -12.08
C ALA A 96 -17.32 -12.34 -12.99
N ARG A 97 -16.34 -11.56 -12.51
CA ARG A 97 -15.16 -11.15 -13.27
C ARG A 97 -13.87 -11.85 -12.83
N LEU A 98 -13.89 -12.51 -11.70
CA LEU A 98 -12.73 -13.20 -11.16
C LEU A 98 -12.68 -14.64 -11.69
N ASP A 99 -11.47 -15.13 -11.94
CA ASP A 99 -11.21 -16.55 -12.14
C ASP A 99 -11.43 -17.33 -10.84
N ALA A 100 -11.61 -18.66 -10.95
CA ALA A 100 -11.96 -19.51 -9.82
C ALA A 100 -10.99 -19.36 -8.64
N ASP A 101 -9.69 -19.29 -8.91
CA ASP A 101 -8.66 -19.13 -7.86
C ASP A 101 -8.80 -17.78 -7.13
N SER A 102 -9.12 -16.71 -7.86
CA SER A 102 -9.34 -15.39 -7.27
C SER A 102 -10.66 -15.30 -6.49
N VAL A 103 -11.70 -16.03 -6.92
CA VAL A 103 -12.96 -16.15 -6.18
C VAL A 103 -12.73 -16.83 -4.83
N ASP A 104 -11.94 -17.90 -4.78
CA ASP A 104 -11.60 -18.58 -3.52
C ASP A 104 -10.85 -17.65 -2.55
N VAL A 105 -9.91 -16.86 -3.07
CA VAL A 105 -9.21 -15.84 -2.27
C VAL A 105 -10.18 -14.76 -1.78
N LEU A 106 -11.09 -14.28 -2.64
CA LEU A 106 -12.13 -13.32 -2.27
C LEU A 106 -13.03 -13.85 -1.15
N ILE A 107 -13.50 -15.09 -1.25
CA ILE A 107 -14.29 -15.76 -0.22
C ILE A 107 -13.48 -15.83 1.09
N GLY A 108 -12.21 -16.24 1.01
CA GLY A 108 -11.31 -16.26 2.17
C GLY A 108 -11.08 -14.89 2.82
N LEU A 109 -11.11 -13.80 2.04
CA LEU A 109 -11.03 -12.43 2.56
C LEU A 109 -12.30 -12.01 3.30
N ARG A 110 -13.47 -12.48 2.87
CA ARG A 110 -14.77 -12.22 3.50
C ARG A 110 -15.00 -13.03 4.79
N VAL A 111 -14.51 -14.27 4.84
CA VAL A 111 -14.77 -15.22 5.94
C VAL A 111 -13.93 -14.95 7.20
N SER A 112 -12.88 -14.12 7.14
CA SER A 112 -11.98 -13.91 8.27
C SER A 112 -12.46 -12.82 9.25
N ASP A 113 -13.50 -13.19 9.99
CA ASP A 113 -13.96 -12.54 11.22
C ASP A 113 -12.82 -12.44 12.24
N ALA A 114 -12.91 -11.42 13.09
CA ALA A 114 -11.95 -10.89 14.07
C ALA A 114 -11.08 -11.89 14.90
N ALA A 115 -11.34 -13.20 14.88
CA ALA A 115 -10.57 -14.22 15.60
C ALA A 115 -9.21 -14.56 14.93
N HIS A 116 -9.16 -14.69 13.61
CA HIS A 116 -7.95 -15.15 12.91
C HIS A 116 -6.86 -14.08 12.79
N VAL A 117 -7.27 -12.81 12.66
CA VAL A 117 -6.34 -11.68 12.60
C VAL A 117 -5.61 -11.49 13.93
N ARG A 118 -6.31 -11.60 15.06
CA ARG A 118 -5.69 -11.52 16.39
C ARG A 118 -4.71 -12.67 16.67
N ALA A 119 -5.04 -13.88 16.23
CA ALA A 119 -4.17 -15.05 16.41
C ALA A 119 -2.94 -15.04 15.48
N SER A 120 -3.13 -14.75 14.18
CA SER A 120 -2.04 -14.81 13.20
C SER A 120 -1.07 -13.64 13.28
N ILE A 121 -1.53 -12.46 13.74
CA ILE A 121 -0.66 -11.29 13.97
C ILE A 121 0.21 -11.47 15.22
N LYS A 122 -0.32 -12.12 16.27
CA LYS A 122 0.40 -12.41 17.51
C LYS A 122 1.55 -13.41 17.32
N GLU A 123 1.43 -14.33 16.36
CA GLU A 123 2.46 -15.34 16.05
C GLU A 123 3.53 -14.86 15.06
N ARG A 124 3.25 -13.86 14.21
CA ARG A 124 4.07 -13.57 13.01
C ARG A 124 4.83 -12.25 13.05
N LEU A 125 4.69 -11.49 14.14
CA LEU A 125 5.40 -10.25 14.38
C LEU A 125 6.41 -10.48 15.50
N ASP A 126 7.68 -10.12 15.26
CA ASP A 126 8.67 -10.00 16.34
C ASP A 126 8.07 -9.15 17.46
N GLY A 127 8.32 -9.55 18.71
CA GLY A 127 7.58 -9.13 19.91
C GLY A 127 7.23 -7.64 19.97
N ASP A 128 8.09 -6.76 19.48
CA ASP A 128 7.87 -5.31 19.44
C ASP A 128 6.65 -4.90 18.58
N ALA A 129 6.41 -5.55 17.44
CA ALA A 129 5.29 -5.21 16.57
C ALA A 129 3.97 -5.84 17.06
N ALA A 130 4.02 -7.01 17.69
CA ALA A 130 2.86 -7.58 18.38
C ALA A 130 2.47 -6.71 19.59
N VAL A 131 3.44 -6.18 20.34
CA VAL A 131 3.23 -5.22 21.44
C VAL A 131 2.65 -3.90 20.94
N LEU A 132 3.14 -3.35 19.82
CA LEU A 132 2.56 -2.14 19.22
C LEU A 132 1.11 -2.34 18.78
N TRP A 133 0.76 -3.49 18.21
CA TRP A 133 -0.62 -3.81 17.85
C TRP A 133 -1.52 -4.10 19.06
N ASP A 134 -0.98 -4.75 20.09
CA ASP A 134 -1.69 -5.03 21.35
C ASP A 134 -1.91 -3.73 22.15
N GLU A 135 -0.95 -2.81 22.18
CA GLU A 135 -1.12 -1.47 22.75
C GLU A 135 -2.10 -0.61 21.94
N LEU A 136 -2.07 -0.68 20.60
CA LEU A 136 -3.00 0.02 19.72
C LEU A 136 -4.44 -0.50 19.92
N SER A 137 -4.61 -1.82 20.02
CA SER A 137 -5.92 -2.44 20.24
C SER A 137 -6.45 -2.29 21.67
N LYS A 138 -5.58 -2.26 22.68
CA LYS A 138 -5.95 -2.02 24.10
C LYS A 138 -6.26 -0.55 24.41
N ARG A 139 -5.63 0.41 23.72
CA ARG A 139 -5.95 1.85 23.88
C ARG A 139 -7.20 2.29 23.12
N ALA A 140 -7.63 1.55 22.08
CA ALA A 140 -8.65 1.99 21.14
C ALA A 140 -10.08 1.43 21.40
N ALA A 141 -10.39 1.06 22.65
CA ALA A 141 -11.67 0.45 23.00
C ALA A 141 -12.93 1.36 22.91
N PRO A 142 -12.85 2.68 22.62
CA PRO A 142 -14.06 3.44 22.22
C PRO A 142 -14.01 4.21 20.89
N ALA A 143 -12.95 4.14 20.05
CA ALA A 143 -12.87 4.97 18.83
C ALA A 143 -12.01 4.37 17.69
N PHE A 144 -12.30 3.14 17.25
CA PHE A 144 -11.64 2.54 16.09
C PHE A 144 -12.28 3.08 14.78
N ASP A 145 -11.68 4.11 14.16
CA ASP A 145 -12.11 4.56 12.83
C ASP A 145 -11.48 3.66 11.75
N ALA A 146 -12.18 2.57 11.42
CA ALA A 146 -11.73 1.60 10.42
C ALA A 146 -11.47 2.22 9.03
N LYS A 147 -12.10 3.35 8.72
CA LYS A 147 -11.84 4.11 7.50
C LYS A 147 -10.46 4.77 7.56
N GLU A 148 -10.11 5.37 8.68
CA GLU A 148 -8.81 6.02 8.86
C GLU A 148 -7.67 5.00 8.86
N ASP A 149 -7.88 3.82 9.44
CA ASP A 149 -6.92 2.72 9.36
C ASP A 149 -6.69 2.24 7.92
N LEU A 150 -7.76 2.14 7.13
CA LEU A 150 -7.63 1.82 5.70
C LEU A 150 -6.81 2.88 4.97
N VAL A 151 -7.04 4.16 5.27
CA VAL A 151 -6.22 5.25 4.69
C VAL A 151 -4.74 5.03 5.03
N VAL A 152 -4.41 4.79 6.31
CA VAL A 152 -3.03 4.50 6.72
C VAL A 152 -2.46 3.26 6.00
N ALA A 153 -3.26 2.21 5.86
CA ALA A 153 -2.83 0.98 5.19
C ALA A 153 -2.54 1.21 3.70
N VAL A 154 -3.37 1.99 2.99
CA VAL A 154 -3.15 2.38 1.59
C VAL A 154 -1.91 3.25 1.45
N LEU A 155 -1.69 4.23 2.33
CA LEU A 155 -0.47 5.05 2.29
C LEU A 155 0.79 4.19 2.46
N ARG A 156 0.74 3.15 3.30
CA ARG A 156 1.83 2.18 3.45
C ARG A 156 2.04 1.32 2.20
N LEU A 157 0.98 0.86 1.54
CA LEU A 157 1.10 0.17 0.24
C LEU A 157 1.79 1.06 -0.79
N ARG A 158 1.39 2.34 -0.85
CA ARG A 158 1.98 3.29 -1.79
C ARG A 158 3.45 3.58 -1.48
N ALA A 159 3.81 3.73 -0.20
CA ALA A 159 5.20 3.88 0.21
C ALA A 159 6.06 2.66 -0.18
N ALA A 160 5.51 1.45 -0.02
CA ALA A 160 6.17 0.22 -0.43
C ALA A 160 6.34 0.14 -1.95
N ARG A 161 5.32 0.56 -2.73
CA ARG A 161 5.41 0.65 -4.20
C ARG A 161 6.50 1.63 -4.62
N ILE A 162 6.47 2.87 -4.14
CA ILE A 162 7.46 3.90 -4.51
C ILE A 162 8.88 3.46 -4.15
N SER A 163 9.05 2.74 -3.04
CA SER A 163 10.36 2.18 -2.68
C SER A 163 10.88 1.17 -3.71
N ARG A 164 10.01 0.28 -4.22
CA ARG A 164 10.35 -0.66 -5.29
C ARG A 164 10.64 0.06 -6.61
N ASP A 165 9.82 1.04 -6.97
CA ASP A 165 9.99 1.82 -8.20
C ASP A 165 11.34 2.55 -8.16
N ARG A 166 11.71 3.11 -7.00
CA ARG A 166 13.00 3.77 -6.79
C ARG A 166 14.18 2.80 -6.90
N GLU A 167 14.05 1.61 -6.30
CA GLU A 167 15.07 0.55 -6.43
C GLU A 167 15.26 0.15 -7.90
N SER A 168 14.16 -0.05 -8.63
CA SER A 168 14.18 -0.38 -10.06
C SER A 168 14.84 0.73 -10.89
N LEU A 169 14.45 1.99 -10.70
CA LEU A 169 15.07 3.13 -11.41
C LEU A 169 16.54 3.32 -11.07
N THR A 170 16.96 2.98 -9.85
CA THR A 170 18.37 3.06 -9.45
C THR A 170 19.21 2.01 -10.19
N VAL A 171 18.67 0.80 -10.39
CA VAL A 171 19.31 -0.24 -11.20
C VAL A 171 19.43 0.22 -12.66
N LEU A 172 18.34 0.72 -13.24
CA LEU A 172 18.34 1.22 -14.62
C LEU A 172 19.32 2.38 -14.83
N LEU A 173 19.44 3.29 -13.86
CA LEU A 173 20.41 4.38 -13.91
C LEU A 173 21.85 3.88 -13.87
N ALA A 174 22.13 2.82 -13.10
CA ALA A 174 23.46 2.21 -13.06
C ALA A 174 23.82 1.50 -14.37
N GLU A 175 22.81 0.99 -15.09
CA GLU A 175 22.92 0.31 -16.39
C GLU A 175 22.87 1.29 -17.58
N SER A 176 22.51 2.56 -17.38
CA SER A 176 22.41 3.53 -18.47
C SER A 176 23.82 3.90 -18.97
N GLU A 177 24.24 3.32 -20.09
CA GLU A 177 25.49 3.65 -20.76
C GLU A 177 25.31 4.89 -21.65
N SER A 178 25.95 6.01 -21.29
CA SER A 178 26.22 7.20 -22.13
C SER A 178 25.06 7.93 -22.85
N ASP A 179 23.79 7.51 -22.73
CA ASP A 179 22.66 8.32 -23.17
C ASP A 179 22.31 9.39 -22.12
N GLY A 180 22.93 10.57 -22.27
CA GLY A 180 22.70 11.71 -21.39
C GLY A 180 21.25 12.19 -21.33
N GLY A 181 20.42 11.84 -22.33
CA GLY A 181 18.99 12.10 -22.32
C GLY A 181 18.24 11.18 -21.34
N GLU A 182 18.49 9.88 -21.44
CA GLU A 182 17.86 8.87 -20.58
C GLU A 182 18.31 8.97 -19.12
N THR A 183 19.62 9.14 -18.88
CA THR A 183 20.16 9.38 -17.53
C THR A 183 19.46 10.57 -16.86
N ARG A 184 19.26 11.66 -17.61
CA ARG A 184 18.57 12.86 -17.09
C ARG A 184 17.10 12.56 -16.75
N ARG A 185 16.39 11.81 -17.59
CA ARG A 185 14.99 11.41 -17.32
C ARG A 185 14.89 10.57 -16.05
N LEU A 186 15.75 9.55 -15.91
CA LEU A 186 15.79 8.69 -14.73
C LEU A 186 16.09 9.49 -13.45
N MET A 187 17.02 10.45 -13.50
CA MET A 187 17.32 11.33 -12.37
C MET A 187 16.11 12.20 -11.96
N VAL A 188 15.38 12.75 -12.93
CA VAL A 188 14.16 13.52 -12.65
C VAL A 188 13.11 12.64 -11.97
N SER A 189 12.86 11.45 -12.49
CA SER A 189 11.91 10.50 -11.90
C SER A 189 12.32 10.10 -10.48
N LEU A 190 13.60 9.82 -10.24
CA LEU A 190 14.11 9.51 -8.89
C LEU A 190 13.89 10.65 -7.90
N ASN A 191 14.06 11.90 -8.32
CA ASN A 191 13.80 13.06 -7.48
C ASN A 191 12.32 13.18 -7.09
N VAL A 192 11.42 12.94 -8.05
CA VAL A 192 9.97 12.93 -7.83
C VAL A 192 9.58 11.81 -6.85
N LEU A 193 10.11 10.59 -7.03
CA LEU A 193 9.88 9.48 -6.09
C LEU A 193 10.43 9.79 -4.69
N ALA A 194 11.62 10.40 -4.59
CA ALA A 194 12.20 10.79 -3.31
C ALA A 194 11.35 11.85 -2.59
N GLN A 195 10.77 12.80 -3.32
CA GLN A 195 9.84 13.77 -2.76
C GLN A 195 8.55 13.11 -2.26
N ALA A 196 7.97 12.20 -3.05
CA ALA A 196 6.76 11.47 -2.66
C ALA A 196 6.96 10.66 -1.37
N VAL A 197 8.10 9.97 -1.21
CA VAL A 197 8.42 9.24 0.02
C VAL A 197 8.48 10.16 1.22
N ARG A 198 9.11 11.34 1.11
CA ARG A 198 9.16 12.30 2.22
C ARG A 198 7.77 12.75 2.66
N GLN A 199 6.88 13.02 1.70
CA GLN A 199 5.49 13.41 1.98
C GLN A 199 4.73 12.29 2.69
N LEU A 200 4.85 11.05 2.20
CA LEU A 200 4.22 9.88 2.82
C LEU A 200 4.76 9.58 4.22
N ASP A 201 6.08 9.61 4.40
CA ASP A 201 6.71 9.35 5.70
C ASP A 201 6.32 10.41 6.74
N ALA A 202 6.24 11.69 6.32
CA ALA A 202 5.79 12.78 7.18
C ALA A 202 4.33 12.58 7.62
N GLU A 203 3.44 12.22 6.69
CA GLU A 203 2.02 11.98 6.99
C GLU A 203 1.82 10.75 7.87
N LEU A 204 2.51 9.63 7.57
CA LEU A 204 2.47 8.42 8.39
C LEU A 204 2.99 8.69 9.80
N SER A 205 4.05 9.50 9.94
CA SER A 205 4.61 9.87 11.25
C SER A 205 3.68 10.75 12.08
N ARG A 206 2.89 11.63 11.43
CA ARG A 206 1.89 12.45 12.12
C ARG A 206 0.74 11.62 12.68
N ARG A 207 0.34 10.56 11.98
CA ARG A 207 -0.82 9.71 12.31
C ARG A 207 -0.53 8.62 13.34
N ILE A 208 0.75 8.27 13.54
CA ILE A 208 1.18 7.28 14.53
C ILE A 208 1.40 7.91 15.92
N ARG A 209 1.44 9.25 16.02
CA ARG A 209 1.49 9.98 17.30
C ARG A 209 0.11 10.17 17.89
#